data_AF-A0A2R4JXU4-F1
#
_entry.id   AF-A0A2R4JXU4-F1
#
_cell.length_a   1.000
_cell.length_b   1.000
_cell.length_c   1.000
_cell.angle_alpha   90.00
_cell.angle_beta   90.00
_cell.angle_gamma   90.00
#
_symmetry.space_group_name_H-M   'P 1'
#
loop_
_entity.id
_entity.type
_entity.pdbx_description
1 polymer ?
#
loop_
_entity_poly.entity_id
_entity_poly.type
_entity_poly.pdbx_seq_one_letter_code
_entity_poly.pdbx_strand_id
1 'polypeptide(L)'
;MHRPVVHRRDPRLEIITEAIERLIPGATPAFLLVTVVEQLPGTGETRVNTWSGKPEGLATKVFTALYGRPRTEEPRSPLVQADDARRAGDLDGETRALMAAGIGLESAPWQPARPGDLVHLHYPASGDVPQFGETYIVGDAGDGLLSLQLLAHTLPATEDVDGMTGCFASDASDQPLYELWFEAGPHLLTIVRDGRPVHVGGAR
;
A
#
# COMPACT_ATOMS: atom_id res chain seq x y z
N MET A 1 -24.16 1.31 -16.17
CA MET A 1 -24.09 2.23 -15.00
C MET A 1 -22.62 2.37 -14.62
N HIS A 2 -22.03 3.55 -14.73
CA HIS A 2 -20.63 3.80 -14.35
C HIS A 2 -20.59 3.98 -12.83
N ARG A 3 -20.03 3.01 -12.08
CA ARG A 3 -19.78 3.19 -10.65
C ARG A 3 -18.59 4.15 -10.49
N PRO A 4 -18.66 5.14 -9.58
CA PRO A 4 -17.53 6.01 -9.31
C PRO A 4 -16.36 5.19 -8.74
N VAL A 5 -15.17 5.33 -9.33
CA VAL A 5 -13.92 4.86 -8.76
C VAL A 5 -13.68 5.71 -7.51
N VAL A 6 -13.88 5.11 -6.34
CA VAL A 6 -13.58 5.77 -5.06
C VAL A 6 -12.07 5.72 -4.89
N HIS A 7 -11.38 6.78 -5.28
CA HIS A 7 -9.96 6.95 -4.92
C HIS A 7 -9.85 6.99 -3.41
N ARG A 8 -9.30 5.93 -2.82
CA ARG A 8 -9.09 5.82 -1.39
C ARG A 8 -8.04 6.85 -0.98
N ARG A 9 -8.46 7.89 -0.26
CA ARG A 9 -7.54 8.90 0.29
C ARG A 9 -6.74 8.27 1.43
N ASP A 10 -5.49 8.68 1.58
CA ASP A 10 -4.64 8.20 2.67
C ASP A 10 -5.29 8.57 4.03
N PRO A 11 -5.55 7.60 4.92
CA PRO A 11 -6.26 7.86 6.18
C PRO A 11 -5.51 8.83 7.08
N ARG A 12 -4.18 8.94 6.96
CA ARG A 12 -3.38 9.91 7.74
C ARG A 12 -3.60 11.32 7.21
N LEU A 13 -3.75 11.49 5.89
CA LEU A 13 -4.10 12.79 5.29
C LEU A 13 -5.52 13.21 5.68
N GLU A 14 -6.46 12.27 5.73
CA GLU A 14 -7.82 12.52 6.24
C GLU A 14 -7.81 12.96 7.70
N ILE A 15 -7.10 12.25 8.57
CA ILE A 15 -6.97 12.63 9.99
C ILE A 15 -6.39 14.04 10.14
N ILE A 16 -5.35 14.39 9.37
CA ILE A 16 -4.77 15.75 9.41
C ILE A 16 -5.79 16.78 8.92
N THR A 17 -6.53 16.47 7.86
CA THR A 17 -7.56 17.37 7.30
C THR A 17 -8.68 17.60 8.32
N GLU A 18 -9.24 16.54 8.89
CA GLU A 18 -10.27 16.62 9.92
C GLU A 18 -9.78 17.37 11.17
N ALA A 19 -8.53 17.12 11.58
CA ALA A 19 -7.95 17.82 12.71
C ALA A 19 -7.89 19.33 12.47
N ILE A 20 -7.50 19.77 11.26
CA ILE A 20 -7.47 21.19 10.88
C ILE A 20 -8.89 21.77 10.84
N GLU A 21 -9.86 21.05 10.25
CA GLU A 21 -11.25 21.50 10.17
C GLU A 21 -11.91 21.67 11.55
N ARG A 22 -11.55 20.82 12.51
CA ARG A 22 -12.10 20.86 13.89
C ARG A 22 -11.43 21.87 14.81
N LEU A 23 -10.39 22.59 14.36
CA LEU A 23 -9.72 23.61 15.19
C LEU A 23 -10.65 24.76 15.61
N ILE A 24 -11.69 25.05 14.82
CA ILE A 24 -12.68 26.09 15.11
C ILE A 24 -14.05 25.43 15.33
N PRO A 25 -14.51 25.27 16.58
CA PRO A 25 -15.81 24.68 16.87
C PRO A 25 -16.96 25.40 16.17
N GLY A 26 -17.82 24.66 15.48
CA GLY A 26 -19.00 25.19 14.79
C GLY A 26 -18.74 25.79 13.40
N ALA A 27 -17.50 25.76 12.90
CA ALA A 27 -17.21 26.18 11.53
C ALA A 27 -17.65 25.12 10.51
N THR A 28 -18.17 25.57 9.37
CA THR A 28 -18.50 24.70 8.24
C THR A 28 -17.25 24.51 7.37
N PRO A 29 -16.76 23.27 7.17
CA PRO A 29 -15.51 23.00 6.44
C PRO A 29 -15.42 23.67 5.06
N ALA A 30 -16.53 23.70 4.32
CA ALA A 30 -16.60 24.31 3.00
C ALA A 30 -16.26 25.81 2.95
N PHE A 31 -16.33 26.51 4.09
CA PHE A 31 -16.07 27.96 4.19
C PHE A 31 -14.80 28.28 5.01
N LEU A 32 -14.05 27.26 5.43
CA LEU A 32 -12.83 27.46 6.18
C LEU A 32 -11.71 27.97 5.27
N LEU A 33 -11.05 29.04 5.72
CA LEU A 33 -9.78 29.52 5.19
C LEU A 33 -8.77 29.47 6.33
N VAL A 34 -7.62 28.85 6.05
CA VAL A 34 -6.52 28.76 7.01
C VAL A 34 -5.44 29.75 6.59
N THR A 35 -4.99 30.58 7.53
CA THR A 35 -3.84 31.46 7.38
C THR A 35 -2.77 31.06 8.38
N VAL A 36 -1.58 30.77 7.88
CA VAL A 36 -0.38 30.48 8.69
C VAL A 36 0.53 31.69 8.62
N VAL A 37 0.86 32.24 9.78
CA VAL A 37 1.77 33.39 9.92
C VAL A 37 2.99 32.92 10.69
N GLU A 38 4.15 32.99 10.05
CA GLU A 38 5.44 32.74 10.69
C GLU A 38 6.09 34.09 10.99
N GLN A 39 6.44 34.31 12.26
CA GLN A 39 7.22 35.45 12.72
C GLN A 39 8.59 34.98 13.15
N LEU A 40 9.63 35.38 12.41
CA LEU A 40 11.01 35.04 12.76
C LEU A 40 11.65 36.21 13.52
N PRO A 41 12.17 35.98 14.74
CA PRO A 41 12.93 37.01 15.45
C PRO A 41 14.25 37.26 14.71
N GLY A 42 14.49 38.52 14.32
CA GLY A 42 15.70 38.95 13.63
C GLY A 42 16.15 40.35 14.08
N THR A 43 17.46 40.59 14.07
CA THR A 43 18.13 41.78 14.65
C THR A 43 17.95 43.08 13.88
N GLY A 44 16.86 43.27 13.13
CA GLY A 44 16.66 44.51 12.37
C GLY A 44 15.24 44.75 11.86
N GLU A 45 14.60 43.72 11.30
CA GLU A 45 13.19 43.76 10.89
C GLU A 45 12.55 42.39 11.12
N THR A 46 11.34 42.37 11.70
CA THR A 46 10.58 41.12 11.89
C THR A 46 10.14 40.64 10.51
N ARG A 47 10.72 39.54 10.02
CA ARG A 47 10.24 38.91 8.80
C ARG A 47 8.95 38.15 9.13
N VAL A 48 7.88 38.50 8.43
CA VAL A 48 6.58 37.85 8.53
C VAL A 48 6.33 37.10 7.23
N ASN A 49 6.40 35.78 7.27
CA ASN A 49 5.97 34.94 6.14
C ASN A 49 4.50 34.58 6.36
N THR A 50 3.69 34.69 5.31
CA THR A 50 2.26 34.35 5.38
C THR A 50 1.92 33.35 4.28
N TRP A 51 1.14 32.34 4.64
CA TRP A 51 0.49 31.43 3.72
C TRP A 51 -1.02 31.40 4.01
N SER A 52 -1.86 31.39 2.97
CA SER A 52 -3.31 31.20 3.11
C SER A 52 -3.82 30.16 2.12
N GLY A 53 -4.84 29.39 2.52
CA GLY A 53 -5.46 28.39 1.66
C GLY A 53 -6.59 27.63 2.37
N LYS A 54 -7.12 26.60 1.71
CA LYS A 54 -8.11 25.71 2.30
C LYS A 54 -7.47 24.69 3.26
N PRO A 55 -8.23 24.10 4.20
CA PRO A 55 -7.75 23.05 5.09
C PRO A 55 -7.02 21.91 4.38
N GLU A 56 -7.52 21.43 3.24
CA GLU A 56 -6.92 20.32 2.49
C GLU A 56 -5.54 20.67 1.93
N GLY A 57 -5.35 21.93 1.56
CA GLY A 57 -4.07 22.45 1.09
C GLY A 57 -3.02 22.49 2.20
N LEU A 58 -3.43 22.90 3.42
CA LEU A 58 -2.54 22.85 4.57
C LEU A 58 -2.26 21.40 4.98
N ALA A 59 -3.29 20.55 5.01
CA ALA A 59 -3.16 19.14 5.34
C ALA A 59 -2.16 18.44 4.43
N THR A 60 -2.22 18.70 3.12
CA THR A 60 -1.27 18.17 2.14
C THR A 60 0.17 18.63 2.42
N LYS A 61 0.38 19.89 2.80
CA LYS A 61 1.71 20.41 3.15
C LYS A 61 2.26 19.77 4.41
N VAL A 62 1.44 19.66 5.46
CA VAL A 62 1.82 18.98 6.72
C VAL A 62 2.13 17.51 6.46
N PHE A 63 1.26 16.81 5.73
CA PHE A 63 1.48 15.42 5.32
C PHE A 63 2.79 15.29 4.54
N THR A 64 3.03 16.17 3.57
CA THR A 64 4.25 16.14 2.74
C THR A 64 5.51 16.34 3.58
N ALA A 65 5.48 17.23 4.56
CA ALA A 65 6.60 17.46 5.46
C ALA A 65 6.88 16.26 6.38
N LEU A 66 5.83 15.57 6.83
CA LEU A 66 5.96 14.42 7.76
C LEU A 66 6.25 13.10 7.06
N TYR A 67 5.66 12.87 5.89
CA TYR A 67 5.59 11.56 5.23
C TYR A 67 6.05 11.58 3.76
N GLY A 68 6.40 12.75 3.22
CA GLY A 68 6.66 12.93 1.80
C GLY A 68 5.38 13.11 0.99
N ARG A 69 5.53 13.36 -0.33
CA ARG A 69 4.40 13.68 -1.21
C ARG A 69 3.39 12.52 -1.19
N PRO A 70 2.08 12.77 -0.99
CA PRO A 70 1.07 11.72 -1.07
C PRO A 70 1.20 10.99 -2.41
N ARG A 71 1.38 9.68 -2.37
CA ARG A 71 1.33 8.87 -3.59
C ARG A 71 -0.14 8.80 -3.99
N THR A 72 -0.51 9.57 -5.00
CA THR A 72 -1.86 9.59 -5.57
C THR A 72 -2.07 8.48 -6.60
N GLU A 73 -0.99 7.86 -7.05
CA GLU A 73 -1.07 6.70 -7.92
C GLU A 73 -1.44 5.47 -7.10
N GLU A 74 -2.40 4.70 -7.60
CA GLU A 74 -2.70 3.38 -7.06
C GLU A 74 -1.40 2.57 -7.07
N PRO A 75 -1.00 1.99 -5.93
CA PRO A 75 0.17 1.13 -5.89
C PRO A 75 -0.04 -0.01 -6.90
N ARG A 76 0.95 -0.24 -7.77
CA ARG A 76 0.94 -1.32 -8.75
C ARG A 76 1.96 -2.38 -8.35
N SER A 77 1.73 -3.62 -8.77
CA SER A 77 2.72 -4.67 -8.53
C SER A 77 4.02 -4.41 -9.31
N PRO A 78 5.15 -4.91 -8.82
CA PRO A 78 6.42 -4.83 -9.53
C PRO A 78 6.35 -5.28 -10.98
N LEU A 79 5.68 -6.41 -11.27
CA LEU A 79 5.55 -6.90 -12.64
C LEU A 79 4.71 -5.99 -13.52
N VAL A 80 3.61 -5.44 -13.00
CA VAL A 80 2.81 -4.47 -13.78
C VAL A 80 3.61 -3.22 -14.11
N GLN A 81 4.40 -2.70 -13.16
CA GLN A 81 5.27 -1.56 -13.40
C GLN A 81 6.34 -1.87 -14.46
N ALA A 82 6.95 -3.04 -14.39
CA ALA A 82 7.94 -3.51 -15.35
C ALA A 82 7.33 -3.68 -16.76
N ASP A 83 6.15 -4.30 -16.85
CA ASP A 83 5.42 -4.50 -18.10
C ASP A 83 5.02 -3.19 -18.78
N ASP A 84 4.56 -2.20 -18.01
CA ASP A 84 4.19 -0.89 -18.54
C ASP A 84 5.42 -0.14 -19.07
N ALA A 85 6.56 -0.21 -18.36
CA ALA A 85 7.83 0.35 -18.83
C ALA A 85 8.30 -0.33 -20.12
N ARG A 86 8.23 -1.67 -20.17
CA ARG A 86 8.55 -2.46 -21.36
C ARG A 86 7.68 -2.08 -22.57
N ARG A 87 6.36 -1.94 -22.37
CA ARG A 87 5.42 -1.50 -23.43
C ARG A 87 5.74 -0.09 -23.94
N ALA A 88 6.25 0.78 -23.08
CA ALA A 88 6.71 2.11 -23.45
C ALA A 88 8.11 2.14 -24.09
N GLY A 89 8.81 1.01 -24.16
CA GLY A 89 10.20 0.94 -24.62
C GLY A 89 11.23 1.49 -23.62
N ASP A 90 10.85 1.65 -22.35
CA ASP A 90 11.71 2.12 -21.26
C ASP A 90 12.37 0.94 -20.54
N LEU A 91 13.48 0.44 -21.11
CA LEU A 91 14.25 -0.68 -20.53
C LEU A 91 14.86 -0.35 -19.16
N ASP A 92 15.25 0.91 -18.95
CA ASP A 92 15.78 1.37 -17.66
C ASP A 92 14.68 1.38 -16.60
N GLY A 93 13.46 1.80 -16.97
CA GLY A 93 12.28 1.74 -16.13
C GLY A 93 11.91 0.32 -15.72
N GLU A 94 11.91 -0.61 -16.68
CA GLU A 94 11.66 -2.03 -16.45
C GLU A 94 12.67 -2.61 -15.44
N THR A 95 13.96 -2.42 -15.72
CA THR A 95 15.05 -2.90 -14.87
C THR A 95 14.97 -2.31 -13.46
N ARG A 96 14.70 -1.00 -13.34
CA ARG A 96 14.59 -0.31 -12.05
C ARG A 96 13.41 -0.83 -11.23
N ALA A 97 12.27 -1.11 -11.85
CA ALA A 97 11.10 -1.65 -11.15
C ALA A 97 11.40 -3.02 -10.54
N LEU A 98 12.02 -3.92 -11.32
CA LEU A 98 12.37 -5.27 -10.86
C LEU A 98 13.47 -5.24 -9.80
N MET A 99 14.53 -4.44 -9.99
CA MET A 99 15.61 -4.31 -9.01
C MET A 99 15.11 -3.73 -7.68
N ALA A 100 14.27 -2.69 -7.73
CA ALA A 100 13.69 -2.09 -6.53
C ALA A 100 12.82 -3.10 -5.77
N ALA A 101 12.06 -3.93 -6.48
CA ALA A 101 11.25 -4.97 -5.88
C ALA A 101 12.10 -6.09 -5.24
N GLY A 102 13.19 -6.51 -5.90
CA GLY A 102 14.14 -7.47 -5.35
C GLY A 102 14.83 -6.96 -4.09
N ILE A 103 15.34 -5.72 -4.10
CA ILE A 103 15.90 -5.07 -2.92
C ILE A 103 14.85 -4.99 -1.80
N GLY A 104 13.61 -4.63 -2.15
CA GLY A 104 12.50 -4.59 -1.20
C GLY A 104 12.20 -5.95 -0.56
N LEU A 105 12.25 -7.03 -1.35
CA LEU A 105 12.05 -8.40 -0.89
C LEU A 105 13.17 -8.83 0.06
N GLU A 106 14.43 -8.64 -0.36
CA GLU A 106 15.62 -9.06 0.40
C GLU A 106 15.79 -8.27 1.71
N SER A 107 15.35 -7.00 1.74
CA SER A 107 15.42 -6.15 2.93
C SER A 107 14.18 -6.23 3.83
N ALA A 108 13.18 -7.05 3.46
CA ALA A 108 11.94 -7.12 4.22
C ALA A 108 12.16 -7.78 5.60
N PRO A 109 11.54 -7.26 6.67
CA PRO A 109 11.77 -7.72 8.05
C PRO A 109 11.32 -9.17 8.32
N TRP A 110 10.50 -9.71 7.43
CA TRP A 110 10.04 -11.09 7.50
C TRP A 110 10.99 -12.05 6.78
N GLN A 111 11.91 -11.60 5.94
CA GLN A 111 12.82 -12.46 5.18
C GLN A 111 13.98 -12.98 6.08
N PRO A 112 14.36 -14.27 6.03
CA PRO A 112 13.70 -15.35 5.28
C PRO A 112 12.34 -15.75 5.87
N ALA A 113 11.42 -16.16 5.00
CA ALA A 113 10.16 -16.81 5.39
C ALA A 113 10.42 -18.06 6.27
N ARG A 114 9.48 -18.38 7.15
CA ARG A 114 9.60 -19.48 8.12
C ARG A 114 8.33 -20.33 8.15
N PRO A 115 8.43 -21.64 8.40
CA PRO A 115 7.25 -22.45 8.70
C PRO A 115 6.42 -21.82 9.82
N GLY A 116 5.11 -21.74 9.61
CA GLY A 116 4.15 -21.10 10.51
C GLY A 116 3.86 -19.63 10.22
N ASP A 117 4.62 -18.97 9.33
CA ASP A 117 4.24 -17.63 8.85
C ASP A 117 2.90 -17.70 8.11
N LEU A 118 2.01 -16.76 8.41
CA LEU A 118 0.75 -16.57 7.68
C LEU A 118 0.88 -15.40 6.72
N VAL A 119 0.41 -15.58 5.51
CA VAL A 119 0.39 -14.53 4.48
C VAL A 119 -1.02 -14.28 4.04
N HIS A 120 -1.51 -13.08 4.28
CA HIS A 120 -2.80 -12.63 3.79
C HIS A 120 -2.59 -11.77 2.55
N LEU A 121 -3.23 -12.14 1.46
CA LEU A 121 -3.28 -11.37 0.22
C LEU A 121 -4.68 -10.75 0.08
N HIS A 122 -4.73 -9.43 -0.13
CA HIS A 122 -5.96 -8.70 -0.41
C HIS A 122 -6.10 -8.39 -1.90
N TYR A 123 -7.22 -8.78 -2.49
CA TYR A 123 -7.61 -8.38 -3.83
C TYR A 123 -8.64 -7.25 -3.76
N PRO A 124 -8.32 -6.04 -4.25
CA PRO A 124 -9.31 -4.97 -4.36
C PRO A 124 -10.40 -5.37 -5.38
N ALA A 125 -11.57 -4.77 -5.26
CA ALA A 125 -12.64 -4.99 -6.24
C ALA A 125 -12.18 -4.55 -7.64
N SER A 126 -12.46 -5.37 -8.65
CA SER A 126 -12.06 -5.12 -10.04
C SER A 126 -13.16 -5.55 -11.00
N GLY A 127 -13.70 -4.59 -11.76
CA GLY A 127 -14.84 -4.85 -12.64
C GLY A 127 -16.05 -5.38 -11.86
N ASP A 128 -16.52 -6.56 -12.24
CA ASP A 128 -17.62 -7.27 -11.58
C ASP A 128 -17.16 -8.19 -10.43
N VAL A 129 -15.84 -8.40 -10.28
CA VAL A 129 -15.29 -9.24 -9.21
C VAL A 129 -15.30 -8.44 -7.90
N PRO A 130 -16.00 -8.93 -6.85
CA PRO A 130 -16.00 -8.26 -5.56
C PRO A 130 -14.61 -8.30 -4.93
N GLN A 131 -14.32 -7.38 -4.01
CA GLN A 131 -13.11 -7.51 -3.20
C GLN A 131 -13.11 -8.85 -2.47
N PHE A 132 -11.96 -9.49 -2.39
CA PHE A 132 -11.77 -10.70 -1.61
C PHE A 132 -10.35 -10.79 -1.08
N GLY A 133 -10.06 -11.81 -0.30
CA GLY A 133 -8.71 -12.09 0.14
C GLY A 133 -8.46 -13.57 0.24
N GLU A 134 -7.18 -13.89 0.34
CA GLU A 134 -6.65 -15.22 0.52
C GLU A 134 -5.70 -15.25 1.69
N THR A 135 -5.67 -16.35 2.41
CA THR A 135 -4.75 -16.57 3.51
C THR A 135 -3.99 -17.85 3.24
N TYR A 136 -2.68 -17.76 3.23
CA TYR A 136 -1.76 -18.84 3.03
C TYR A 136 -0.96 -19.11 4.31
N ILE A 137 -0.46 -20.34 4.46
CA ILE A 137 0.51 -20.72 5.48
C ILE A 137 1.80 -21.21 4.83
N VAL A 138 2.93 -20.75 5.36
CA VAL A 138 4.23 -21.30 5.03
C VAL A 138 4.44 -22.58 5.83
N GLY A 139 4.75 -23.69 5.16
CA GLY A 139 5.04 -24.99 5.77
C GLY A 139 6.47 -25.43 5.52
N ASP A 140 6.91 -26.47 6.24
CA ASP A 140 8.16 -27.17 5.96
C ASP A 140 7.88 -28.26 4.90
N ALA A 141 8.58 -28.20 3.77
CA ALA A 141 8.47 -29.17 2.68
C ALA A 141 9.57 -30.25 2.72
N GLY A 142 10.52 -30.15 3.68
CA GLY A 142 11.70 -31.01 3.75
C GLY A 142 12.90 -30.46 2.95
N ASP A 143 14.09 -31.02 3.21
CA ASP A 143 15.34 -30.70 2.51
C ASP A 143 15.73 -29.20 2.48
N GLY A 144 15.24 -28.42 3.45
CA GLY A 144 15.45 -26.98 3.52
C GLY A 144 14.54 -26.16 2.60
N LEU A 145 13.55 -26.78 1.97
CA LEU A 145 12.51 -26.14 1.17
C LEU A 145 11.27 -25.86 2.02
N LEU A 146 10.46 -24.92 1.55
CA LEU A 146 9.22 -24.49 2.17
C LEU A 146 8.04 -24.73 1.24
N SER A 147 6.87 -25.00 1.80
CA SER A 147 5.60 -25.02 1.06
C SER A 147 4.82 -23.73 1.30
N LEU A 148 3.94 -23.36 0.37
CA LEU A 148 2.92 -22.34 0.56
C LEU A 148 1.56 -22.95 0.28
N GLN A 149 0.71 -23.04 1.31
CA GLN A 149 -0.59 -23.70 1.20
C GLN A 149 -1.70 -22.69 1.44
N LEU A 150 -2.72 -22.69 0.56
CA LEU A 150 -3.93 -21.91 0.79
C LEU A 150 -4.69 -22.48 1.99
N LEU A 151 -4.91 -21.66 3.02
CA LEU A 151 -5.72 -22.01 4.18
C LEU A 151 -7.19 -21.61 4.02
N ALA A 152 -7.44 -20.41 3.50
CA ALA A 152 -8.78 -19.85 3.38
C ALA A 152 -8.83 -18.75 2.32
N HIS A 153 -10.01 -18.54 1.73
CA HIS A 153 -10.31 -17.37 0.91
C HIS A 153 -11.70 -16.83 1.23
N THR A 154 -11.97 -15.59 0.83
CA THR A 154 -13.28 -14.94 1.02
C THR A 154 -14.04 -14.71 -0.29
N LEU A 155 -13.55 -15.21 -1.42
CA LEU A 155 -14.26 -15.14 -2.70
C LEU A 155 -15.61 -15.89 -2.57
N PRO A 156 -16.75 -15.26 -2.92
CA PRO A 156 -18.06 -15.90 -2.81
C PRO A 156 -18.17 -17.15 -3.68
N ALA A 157 -18.79 -18.21 -3.16
CA ALA A 157 -18.97 -19.48 -3.88
C ALA A 157 -19.82 -19.39 -5.15
N THR A 158 -20.52 -18.27 -5.36
CA THR A 158 -21.28 -17.99 -6.59
C THR A 158 -20.40 -17.54 -7.75
N GLU A 159 -19.17 -17.12 -7.46
CA GLU A 159 -18.15 -16.78 -8.44
C GLU A 159 -17.36 -18.05 -8.76
N ASP A 160 -17.90 -18.87 -9.67
CA ASP A 160 -17.23 -20.08 -10.16
C ASP A 160 -16.09 -19.67 -11.10
N VAL A 161 -14.98 -19.23 -10.51
CA VAL A 161 -13.77 -18.88 -11.27
C VAL A 161 -12.71 -19.93 -10.97
N ASP A 162 -12.87 -21.06 -11.65
CA ASP A 162 -11.95 -22.19 -11.61
C ASP A 162 -10.49 -21.69 -11.70
N GLY A 163 -9.70 -21.98 -10.66
CA GLY A 163 -8.27 -21.67 -10.61
C GLY A 163 -7.87 -20.25 -10.19
N MET A 164 -8.81 -19.35 -9.83
CA MET A 164 -8.40 -18.04 -9.29
C MET A 164 -7.86 -18.13 -7.87
N THR A 165 -8.38 -19.05 -7.06
CA THR A 165 -7.95 -19.16 -5.66
C THR A 165 -6.78 -20.12 -5.52
N GLY A 166 -5.79 -19.75 -4.72
CA GLY A 166 -4.64 -20.61 -4.46
C GLY A 166 -3.64 -20.68 -5.60
N CYS A 167 -3.69 -19.75 -6.57
CA CYS A 167 -2.76 -19.74 -7.70
C CYS A 167 -1.29 -19.62 -7.28
N PHE A 168 -1.02 -19.05 -6.10
CA PHE A 168 0.32 -18.96 -5.53
C PHE A 168 0.72 -20.16 -4.66
N ALA A 169 -0.15 -21.16 -4.49
CA ALA A 169 0.21 -22.33 -3.70
C ALA A 169 1.40 -23.08 -4.35
N SER A 170 2.32 -23.55 -3.51
CA SER A 170 3.54 -24.24 -3.94
C SER A 170 3.88 -25.36 -2.97
N ASP A 171 4.19 -26.55 -3.49
CA ASP A 171 4.50 -27.71 -2.66
C ASP A 171 5.93 -27.65 -2.08
N ALA A 172 6.89 -27.09 -2.82
CA ALA A 172 8.28 -26.98 -2.41
C ALA A 172 9.01 -25.84 -3.16
N SER A 173 9.50 -24.86 -2.42
CA SER A 173 10.22 -23.68 -2.92
C SER A 173 11.23 -23.18 -1.87
N ASP A 174 12.36 -22.65 -2.32
CA ASP A 174 13.32 -21.95 -1.46
C ASP A 174 12.82 -20.55 -1.06
N GLN A 175 11.96 -19.95 -1.89
CA GLN A 175 11.34 -18.64 -1.68
C GLN A 175 9.85 -18.66 -2.01
N PRO A 176 9.01 -19.28 -1.16
CA PRO A 176 7.57 -19.47 -1.42
C PRO A 176 6.80 -18.16 -1.61
N LEU A 177 7.34 -17.02 -1.15
CA LEU A 177 6.68 -15.70 -1.23
C LEU A 177 7.17 -14.82 -2.39
N TYR A 178 8.12 -15.30 -3.19
CA TYR A 178 8.70 -14.53 -4.29
C TYR A 178 7.62 -14.11 -5.30
N GLU A 179 6.84 -15.07 -5.79
CA GLU A 179 5.81 -14.82 -6.80
C GLU A 179 4.74 -13.86 -6.29
N LEU A 180 4.19 -14.10 -5.10
CA LEU A 180 3.28 -13.18 -4.41
C LEU A 180 3.81 -11.73 -4.34
N TRP A 181 5.08 -11.57 -3.98
CA TRP A 181 5.71 -10.26 -3.85
C TRP A 181 5.82 -9.51 -5.17
N PHE A 182 6.11 -10.21 -6.26
CA PHE A 182 6.30 -9.61 -7.58
C PHE A 182 4.97 -9.44 -8.34
N GLU A 183 4.08 -10.42 -8.28
CA GLU A 183 2.83 -10.46 -9.03
C GLU A 183 1.73 -9.64 -8.38
N ALA A 184 1.43 -9.89 -7.11
CA ALA A 184 0.41 -9.13 -6.37
C ALA A 184 0.98 -7.81 -5.86
N GLY A 185 2.25 -7.82 -5.44
CA GLY A 185 2.93 -6.63 -4.95
C GLY A 185 2.86 -6.47 -3.43
N PRO A 186 3.90 -5.90 -2.81
CA PRO A 186 4.02 -5.81 -1.35
C PRO A 186 2.93 -5.00 -0.67
N HIS A 187 2.23 -4.14 -1.41
CA HIS A 187 1.18 -3.28 -0.90
C HIS A 187 -0.12 -4.05 -0.62
N LEU A 188 -0.32 -5.24 -1.22
CA LEU A 188 -1.49 -6.09 -1.00
C LEU A 188 -1.26 -7.21 0.03
N LEU A 189 -0.02 -7.37 0.51
CA LEU A 189 0.38 -8.47 1.37
C LEU A 189 0.41 -8.03 2.83
N THR A 190 -0.19 -8.83 3.73
CA THR A 190 0.06 -8.76 5.17
C THR A 190 0.70 -10.06 5.61
N ILE A 191 1.86 -9.98 6.27
CA ILE A 191 2.57 -11.17 6.77
C ILE A 191 2.56 -11.14 8.29
N VAL A 192 2.14 -12.26 8.88
CA VAL A 192 2.00 -12.46 10.32
C VAL A 192 2.94 -13.57 10.74
N ARG A 193 3.77 -13.28 11.75
CA ARG A 193 4.69 -14.23 12.38
C ARG A 193 4.42 -14.24 13.88
N ASP A 194 4.27 -15.42 14.47
CA ASP A 194 4.00 -15.59 15.89
C ASP A 194 2.79 -14.76 16.39
N GLY A 195 1.75 -14.68 15.54
CA GLY A 195 0.54 -13.89 15.81
C GLY A 195 0.70 -12.37 15.72
N ARG A 196 1.84 -11.86 15.22
CA ARG A 196 2.11 -10.43 15.06
C ARG A 196 2.33 -10.06 13.59
N PRO A 197 1.72 -8.98 13.08
CA PRO A 197 2.04 -8.46 11.76
C PRO A 197 3.50 -7.99 11.72
N VAL A 198 4.29 -8.59 10.83
CA VAL A 198 5.69 -8.22 10.54
C VAL A 198 5.83 -7.47 9.22
N HIS A 199 4.82 -7.57 8.35
CA HIS A 199 4.65 -6.73 7.16
C HIS A 199 3.18 -6.37 7.03
N VAL A 200 2.89 -5.10 6.78
CA VAL A 200 1.52 -4.62 6.58
C VAL A 200 1.51 -3.83 5.28
N GLY A 201 1.15 -4.53 4.21
CA GLY A 201 0.83 -3.93 2.92
C GLY A 201 -0.25 -2.89 3.11
N GLY A 202 -0.02 -1.71 2.55
CA GLY A 202 -0.87 -0.54 2.72
C GLY A 202 -2.30 -0.65 2.18
N ALA A 203 -2.77 -1.84 1.81
CA ALA A 203 -4.18 -2.16 1.62
C ALA A 203 -4.96 -2.00 2.94
N ARG A 204 -5.11 -0.75 3.36
CA ARG A 204 -6.03 -0.32 4.41
C ARG A 204 -7.19 0.40 3.81
#